data_AF-A0A0S2M3N1-F1
#
_entry.id   AF-A0A0S2M3N1-F1
#
_cell.length_a   1.000
_cell.length_b   1.000
_cell.length_c   1.000
_cell.angle_alpha   90.00
_cell.angle_beta   90.00
_cell.angle_gamma   90.00
#
_symmetry.space_group_name_H-M   'P 1'
#
loop_
_entity.id
_entity.type
_entity.pdbx_description
1 polymer ?
#
loop_
_entity_poly.entity_id
_entity_poly.type
_entity_poly.pdbx_seq_one_letter_code
_entity_poly.pdbx_strand_id
1 'polypeptide(L)'
;MWPGRFERIYDAVSSGHNEEALDSALSLRSSSLMVGAAQLGKLTNDLIHLLGSGRPSATAKKLAALQACGNQTAWQLTTSYVDPAQGTHI
;
A
#
# COMPACT_ATOMS: atom_id res chain seq x y z
N MET A 1 -2.28 -8.82 -6.15
CA MET A 1 -2.65 -7.71 -5.23
C MET A 1 -1.51 -6.71 -5.10
N TRP A 2 -0.29 -7.15 -4.82
CA TRP A 2 0.96 -6.39 -4.91
C TRP A 2 1.88 -7.13 -5.90
N PRO A 3 2.73 -6.49 -6.74
CA PRO A 3 3.05 -5.05 -6.81
C PRO A 3 2.09 -4.20 -7.65
N GLY A 4 1.27 -4.78 -8.54
CA GLY A 4 0.45 -4.00 -9.49
C GLY A 4 -0.58 -3.01 -8.90
N ARG A 5 -0.88 -3.07 -7.60
CA ARG A 5 -1.66 -2.01 -6.92
C ARG A 5 -0.81 -0.79 -6.57
N PHE A 6 0.46 -0.98 -6.25
CA PHE A 6 1.40 0.11 -6.07
C PHE A 6 1.64 0.85 -7.37
N GLU A 7 1.86 0.13 -8.47
CA GLU A 7 2.08 0.71 -9.81
C GLU A 7 0.93 1.64 -10.19
N ARG A 8 -0.32 1.19 -10.05
CA ARG A 8 -1.50 2.05 -10.32
C ARG A 8 -1.55 3.32 -9.47
N ILE A 9 -1.23 3.22 -8.18
CA ILE A 9 -1.16 4.40 -7.31
C ILE A 9 -0.03 5.33 -7.76
N TYR A 10 1.15 4.78 -8.04
CA TYR A 10 2.32 5.52 -8.46
C TYR A 10 2.10 6.26 -9.77
N ASP A 11 1.55 5.57 -10.77
CA ASP A 11 1.25 6.11 -12.10
C ASP A 11 0.21 7.22 -11.99
N ALA A 12 -0.91 6.99 -11.29
CA ALA A 12 -1.94 8.01 -11.10
C ALA A 12 -1.41 9.26 -10.39
N VAL A 13 -0.56 9.10 -9.36
CA VAL A 13 0.09 10.25 -8.69
C VAL A 13 1.06 10.96 -9.63
N SER A 14 1.86 10.22 -10.39
CA SER A 14 2.87 10.79 -11.29
C SER A 14 2.25 11.52 -12.49
N SER A 15 1.10 11.04 -12.95
CA SER A 15 0.31 11.66 -14.02
C SER A 15 -0.61 12.78 -13.52
N GLY A 16 -0.68 13.05 -12.21
CA GLY A 16 -1.55 14.06 -11.64
C GLY A 16 -3.04 13.70 -11.64
N HIS A 17 -3.38 12.42 -11.86
CA HIS A 17 -4.73 11.89 -11.81
C HIS A 17 -5.18 11.67 -10.35
N ASN A 18 -5.42 12.77 -9.64
CA ASN A 18 -5.69 12.75 -8.19
C ASN A 18 -6.90 11.90 -7.80
N GLU A 19 -7.97 11.88 -8.60
CA GLU A 19 -9.17 11.08 -8.32
C GLU A 19 -8.87 9.58 -8.40
N GLU A 20 -8.14 9.15 -9.44
CA GLU A 20 -7.72 7.76 -9.63
C GLU A 20 -6.72 7.32 -8.55
N ALA A 21 -5.79 8.20 -8.18
CA ALA A 21 -4.86 7.97 -7.08
C ALA A 21 -5.60 7.80 -5.75
N LEU A 22 -6.61 8.62 -5.49
CA LEU A 22 -7.43 8.57 -4.29
C LEU A 22 -8.27 7.30 -4.21
N ASP A 23 -8.95 6.92 -5.28
CA ASP A 23 -9.74 5.69 -5.34
C ASP A 23 -8.86 4.45 -5.11
N SER A 24 -7.71 4.38 -5.79
CA SER A 24 -6.75 3.30 -5.63
C SER A 24 -6.21 3.22 -4.19
N ALA A 25 -5.93 4.36 -3.56
CA ALA A 25 -5.49 4.42 -2.16
C ALA A 25 -6.60 4.00 -1.18
N LEU A 26 -7.85 4.42 -1.39
CA LEU A 26 -8.99 3.99 -0.57
C LEU A 26 -9.19 2.47 -0.65
N SER A 27 -9.12 1.91 -1.86
CA SER A 27 -9.19 0.46 -2.08
C SER A 27 -8.07 -0.30 -1.36
N LEU A 28 -6.83 0.24 -1.42
CA LEU A 28 -5.69 -0.34 -0.70
C LEU A 28 -5.88 -0.29 0.82
N ARG A 29 -6.38 0.83 1.37
CA ARG A 29 -6.64 0.98 2.81
C ARG A 29 -7.63 -0.07 3.30
N SER A 30 -8.78 -0.19 2.62
CA SER A 30 -9.80 -1.18 2.97
C SER A 30 -9.25 -2.61 2.93
N SER A 31 -8.50 -2.95 1.88
CA SER A 31 -7.87 -4.27 1.76
C SER A 31 -6.84 -4.54 2.86
N SER A 32 -6.03 -3.54 3.21
CA SER A 32 -5.01 -3.67 4.26
C SER A 32 -5.64 -3.95 5.62
N LEU A 33 -6.77 -3.31 5.93
CA LEU A 33 -7.51 -3.55 7.17
C LEU A 33 -8.11 -4.96 7.21
N MET A 34 -8.66 -5.45 6.10
CA MET A 34 -9.25 -6.79 6.02
C MET A 34 -8.23 -7.91 6.28
N VAL A 35 -6.97 -7.72 5.90
CA VAL A 35 -5.89 -8.72 6.09
C VAL A 35 -5.04 -8.44 7.32
N GLY A 36 -5.44 -7.51 8.20
CA GLY A 36 -4.70 -7.17 9.42
C GLY A 36 -3.40 -6.39 9.21
N ALA A 37 -3.14 -5.87 8.02
CA ALA A 37 -1.94 -5.09 7.70
C ALA A 37 -2.05 -3.64 8.19
N ALA A 38 -2.09 -3.45 9.52
CA ALA A 38 -2.34 -2.15 10.16
C ALA A 38 -1.37 -1.05 9.73
N GLN A 39 -0.07 -1.37 9.62
CA GLN A 39 0.96 -0.39 9.23
C GLN A 39 0.78 0.08 7.78
N LEU A 40 0.45 -0.84 6.87
CA LEU A 40 0.16 -0.52 5.48
C LEU A 40 -1.10 0.35 5.37
N GLY A 41 -2.15 0.01 6.15
CA GLY A 41 -3.36 0.81 6.27
C GLY A 41 -3.10 2.24 6.75
N LYS A 42 -2.24 2.42 7.77
CA LYS A 42 -1.85 3.74 8.27
C LYS A 42 -1.12 4.57 7.22
N LEU A 43 -0.10 4.00 6.56
CA LEU A 43 0.64 4.71 5.50
C LEU A 43 -0.26 5.10 4.32
N THR A 44 -1.21 4.23 3.97
CA THR A 44 -2.20 4.51 2.93
C THR A 44 -3.13 5.65 3.36
N ASN A 45 -3.54 5.69 4.63
CA ASN A 45 -4.34 6.79 5.17
C ASN A 45 -3.59 8.14 5.11
N ASP A 46 -2.31 8.15 5.46
CA ASP A 46 -1.48 9.34 5.33
C ASP A 46 -1.36 9.81 3.87
N LEU A 47 -1.23 8.87 2.92
CA LEU A 47 -1.22 9.19 1.50
C LEU A 47 -2.52 9.86 1.06
N ILE A 48 -3.67 9.33 1.47
CA ILE A 48 -5.00 9.90 1.18
C ILE A 48 -5.07 11.37 1.62
N HIS A 49 -4.62 11.68 2.85
CA HIS A 49 -4.58 13.05 3.33
C HIS A 49 -3.64 13.95 2.51
N LEU A 50 -2.48 13.41 2.08
CA LEU A 50 -1.52 14.18 1.28
C LEU A 50 -2.05 14.50 -0.12
N LEU A 51 -2.74 13.55 -0.77
CA LEU A 51 -3.38 13.74 -2.07
C LEU A 51 -4.41 14.88 -2.02
N GLY A 52 -5.21 14.94 -0.95
CA GLY A 52 -6.17 16.04 -0.75
C GLY A 52 -5.52 17.40 -0.45
N SER A 53 -4.26 17.43 0.00
CA SER A 53 -3.56 18.66 0.39
C SER A 53 -2.72 19.30 -0.73
N GLY A 54 -2.55 18.62 -1.87
CA GLY A 54 -1.79 19.14 -3.01
C GLY A 54 -0.28 19.31 -2.76
N ARG A 55 0.33 18.47 -1.91
CA ARG A 55 1.75 18.56 -1.51
C ARG A 55 2.63 17.51 -2.19
N PRO A 56 3.09 17.72 -3.45
CA PRO A 56 3.73 16.68 -4.26
C PRO A 56 5.03 16.11 -3.65
N SER A 57 5.86 16.95 -3.02
CA SER A 57 7.12 16.49 -2.40
C SER A 57 6.88 15.58 -1.18
N ALA A 58 5.81 15.83 -0.41
CA ALA A 58 5.40 14.99 0.69
C ALA A 58 4.76 13.68 0.19
N THR A 59 3.97 13.76 -0.89
CA THR A 59 3.39 12.60 -1.57
C THR A 59 4.47 11.64 -2.07
N ALA A 60 5.52 12.14 -2.72
CA ALA A 60 6.64 11.31 -3.20
C ALA A 60 7.35 10.54 -2.08
N LYS A 61 7.66 11.22 -0.97
CA LYS A 61 8.25 10.56 0.22
C LYS A 61 7.32 9.49 0.79
N LYS A 62 6.01 9.76 0.81
CA LYS A 62 5.02 8.79 1.29
C LYS A 62 4.88 7.60 0.36
N LEU A 63 4.96 7.77 -0.96
CA LEU A 63 4.95 6.68 -1.93
C LEU A 63 6.12 5.72 -1.72
N ALA A 64 7.34 6.22 -1.50
CA ALA A 64 8.49 5.37 -1.22
C ALA A 64 8.29 4.53 0.06
N ALA A 65 7.79 5.15 1.13
CA ALA A 65 7.48 4.45 2.38
C ALA A 65 6.36 3.41 2.20
N LEU A 66 5.34 3.74 1.41
CA LEU A 66 4.23 2.83 1.08
C LEU A 66 4.74 1.62 0.30
N GLN A 67 5.65 1.83 -0.65
CA GLN A 67 6.26 0.75 -1.43
C GLN A 67 7.02 -0.24 -0.55
N ALA A 68 7.89 0.27 0.31
CA ALA A 68 8.69 -0.56 1.22
C ALA A 68 7.78 -1.38 2.16
N CYS A 69 6.77 -0.74 2.75
CA CYS A 69 5.82 -1.42 3.63
C CYS A 69 5.00 -2.47 2.87
N GLY A 70 4.51 -2.16 1.67
CA GLY A 70 3.71 -3.09 0.88
C GLY A 70 4.51 -4.30 0.42
N ASN A 71 5.78 -4.11 0.03
CA ASN A 71 6.71 -5.21 -0.26
C ASN A 71 6.85 -6.14 0.95
N GLN A 72 7.09 -5.58 2.14
CA GLN A 72 7.23 -6.35 3.37
C GLN A 72 5.94 -7.09 3.73
N THR A 73 4.79 -6.42 3.68
CA THR A 73 3.48 -7.03 3.96
C THR A 73 3.16 -8.15 2.99
N ALA A 74 3.40 -7.95 1.68
CA ALA A 74 3.18 -8.98 0.68
C ALA A 74 4.04 -10.22 0.95
N TRP A 75 5.32 -10.02 1.26
CA TRP A 75 6.23 -11.11 1.63
C TRP A 75 5.74 -11.86 2.87
N GLN A 76 5.39 -11.15 3.96
CA GLN A 76 4.87 -11.76 5.19
C GLN A 76 3.59 -12.58 4.94
N LEU A 77 2.65 -12.05 4.15
CA LEU A 77 1.42 -12.76 3.82
C LEU A 77 1.67 -14.01 2.97
N THR A 78 2.59 -13.94 2.00
CA THR A 78 2.98 -15.10 1.21
C THR A 78 3.61 -16.18 2.08
N THR A 79 4.56 -15.82 2.95
CA THR A 79 5.22 -16.79 3.84
C THR A 79 4.29 -17.39 4.87
N SER A 80 3.35 -16.61 5.42
CA SER A 80 2.45 -17.10 6.48
C SER A 80 1.24 -17.90 5.98
N TYR A 81 0.78 -17.70 4.73
CA TYR A 81 -0.48 -18.27 4.26
C TYR A 81 -0.41 -19.04 2.93
N VAL A 82 0.63 -18.83 2.13
CA VAL A 82 0.75 -19.46 0.80
C VAL A 82 1.79 -20.57 0.80
N ASP A 83 2.81 -20.50 1.66
CA ASP A 83 3.82 -21.54 1.80
C ASP A 83 3.70 -22.29 3.16
N PRO A 84 2.97 -23.42 3.22
CA PRO A 84 2.82 -24.19 4.46
C PRO A 84 4.09 -24.96 4.87
N ALA A 85 5.21 -24.89 4.12
CA ALA A 85 6.41 -25.67 4.44
C ALA A 85 7.19 -25.19 5.69
N GLN A 86 6.78 -24.10 6.34
CA GLN A 86 7.36 -23.63 7.62
C GLN A 86 6.43 -23.81 8.83
N GLY A 87 5.47 -24.72 8.73
CA GLY A 87 4.55 -25.09 9.81
C GLY A 87 4.91 -26.39 10.53
N THR A 88 6.19 -26.71 10.78
CA THR A 88 6.57 -27.82 11.66
C THR A 88 7.69 -27.39 12.60
N HIS A 89 7.34 -26.79 13.73
CA HIS A 89 8.16 -26.86 14.94
C HIS A 89 7.33 -26.46 16.17
N ILE A 90 6.44 -27.36 16.60
CA ILE A 90 6.12 -27.63 18.01
C ILE A 90 5.48 -29.02 18.13
#